data_AF-A0A4W4GUW8-F1
#
_entry.id   AF-A0A4W4GUW8-F1
#
_cell.length_a   1.000
_cell.length_b   1.000
_cell.length_c   1.000
_cell.angle_alpha   90.00
_cell.angle_beta   90.00
_cell.angle_gamma   90.00
#
_symmetry.space_group_name_H-M   'P 1'
#
loop_
_entity.id
_entity.type
_entity.pdbx_description
1 polymer ?
#
loop_
_entity_poly.entity_id
_entity_poly.type
_entity_poly.pdbx_seq_one_letter_code
_entity_poly.pdbx_strand_id
1 'polypeptide(L)'
;LLADTSVSVSAPVPVPVTEPNQIITQPVPEQVSETPVMAADVLQGAGADLSLSELGLGNYTPVGLIENILEFMHISVGLPWWGAIVAGTIIARCAVFPVIVKGQREAAKLNNVLPQMTKLTNRMNEAKQSGNKFEFSKAYSDLMMFQKKHNVNPVRGFLVPLVQAPVFISFFIALRKMAYLPVPSLQTGGLWWFTDLTAADPFYILPIAVTGTMFAILELGAESGIDNPNLRAMKTVFRVMPFIILPMTINFPTAVFTYWLTSNLFSLGQVALLRHPAVREKLHIPKRIAHPSSALPANEGFIDSVRKGWKNVQLAHQLEERERKIQRHLDNAAKGPLKQTFTHNPLQQSAPMSTAKLASPKHVSKQSSGKKRPWEETIG
;
A
#
# COMPACT_ATOMS: atom_id res chain seq x y z
N LEU A 1 22.32 83.88 22.69
CA LEU A 1 21.95 85.09 21.92
C LEU A 1 20.53 84.84 21.41
N LEU A 2 19.50 84.89 22.25
CA LEU A 2 18.78 86.07 22.79
C LEU A 2 18.15 86.99 21.71
N ALA A 3 16.87 87.29 21.97
CA ALA A 3 15.95 88.32 21.44
C ALA A 3 14.84 87.77 20.51
N ASP A 4 13.59 87.58 20.98
CA ASP A 4 12.53 88.53 21.39
C ASP A 4 11.63 88.97 20.22
N THR A 5 10.43 88.39 20.12
CA THR A 5 9.08 88.93 20.49
C THR A 5 8.40 89.77 19.42
N SER A 6 7.20 89.34 19.00
CA SER A 6 5.98 90.16 19.13
C SER A 6 4.72 89.32 18.90
N VAL A 7 3.77 89.53 19.81
CA VAL A 7 2.42 88.94 19.89
C VAL A 7 1.47 89.80 19.05
N SER A 8 0.49 89.17 18.39
CA SER A 8 -0.74 89.86 17.99
C SER A 8 -1.95 88.94 18.12
N VAL A 9 -2.89 89.37 18.96
CA VAL A 9 -4.16 88.71 19.31
C VAL A 9 -5.25 89.26 18.39
N SER A 10 -6.10 88.39 17.83
CA SER A 10 -7.38 88.80 17.22
C SER A 10 -8.46 87.71 17.42
N ALA A 11 -9.69 88.19 17.49
CA ALA A 11 -10.85 87.72 18.25
C ALA A 11 -11.60 86.46 17.73
N PRO A 12 -12.45 85.82 18.57
CA PRO A 12 -13.21 84.62 18.19
C PRO A 12 -14.45 84.94 17.33
N VAL A 13 -14.71 84.09 16.34
CA VAL A 13 -15.86 84.13 15.42
C VAL A 13 -17.09 83.47 16.07
N PRO A 14 -18.30 84.04 15.94
CA PRO A 14 -19.49 83.54 16.65
C PRO A 14 -20.22 82.41 15.91
N VAL A 15 -20.82 81.53 16.72
CA VAL A 15 -21.68 80.40 16.36
C VAL A 15 -23.07 80.91 15.93
N PRO A 16 -23.73 80.37 14.89
CA PRO A 16 -25.14 80.67 14.64
C PRO A 16 -26.07 79.81 15.50
N VAL A 17 -27.00 80.50 16.15
CA VAL A 17 -28.12 80.00 16.95
C VAL A 17 -29.24 79.55 16.01
N THR A 18 -29.75 78.33 16.19
CA THR A 18 -30.92 77.81 15.48
C THR A 18 -32.16 77.91 16.37
N GLU A 19 -33.20 78.61 15.89
CA GLU A 19 -34.53 78.68 16.51
C GLU A 19 -35.43 77.46 16.15
N PRO A 20 -36.52 77.21 16.91
CA PRO A 20 -37.10 75.87 17.06
C PRO A 20 -38.38 75.58 16.23
N ASN A 21 -38.64 74.27 16.07
CA ASN A 21 -39.92 73.60 15.81
C ASN A 21 -40.68 73.86 14.50
N GLN A 22 -40.69 72.84 13.62
CA GLN A 22 -41.95 72.28 13.12
C GLN A 22 -41.88 70.75 13.14
N ILE A 23 -42.75 70.16 13.97
CA ILE A 23 -43.01 68.73 14.11
C ILE A 23 -43.91 68.32 12.94
N ILE A 24 -43.42 67.46 12.05
CA ILE A 24 -44.26 66.69 11.13
C ILE A 24 -44.11 65.22 11.49
N THR A 25 -45.11 64.71 12.20
CA THR A 25 -45.34 63.30 12.49
C THR A 25 -45.71 62.55 11.20
N GLN A 26 -44.89 61.58 10.79
CA GLN A 26 -45.33 60.50 9.90
C GLN A 26 -45.44 59.19 10.70
N PRO A 27 -46.47 58.37 10.46
CA PRO A 27 -46.72 57.17 11.26
C PRO A 27 -45.77 56.03 10.86
N VAL A 28 -45.15 55.42 11.85
CA VAL A 28 -44.43 54.15 11.75
C VAL A 28 -45.48 53.02 11.63
N PRO A 29 -45.47 52.17 10.59
CA PRO A 29 -46.11 50.88 10.68
C PRO A 29 -45.16 49.94 11.43
N GLU A 30 -45.55 49.63 12.66
CA GLU A 30 -45.07 48.51 13.43
C GLU A 30 -45.42 47.21 12.67
N GLN A 31 -44.43 46.60 12.00
CA GLN A 31 -44.52 45.24 11.48
C GLN A 31 -43.38 44.40 12.05
N VAL A 32 -43.73 43.74 13.15
CA VAL A 32 -43.44 42.34 13.49
C VAL A 32 -42.11 41.78 12.96
N SER A 33 -41.18 41.71 13.90
CA SER A 33 -40.03 40.80 13.98
C SER A 33 -40.37 39.37 13.49
N GLU A 34 -40.07 39.04 12.23
CA GLU A 34 -40.05 37.65 11.76
C GLU A 34 -39.25 37.44 10.45
N THR A 35 -38.09 38.08 10.25
CA THR A 35 -37.30 37.90 9.01
C THR A 35 -35.76 37.92 9.11
N PRO A 36 -35.08 37.45 10.18
CA PRO A 36 -33.64 37.17 10.05
C PRO A 36 -33.34 35.84 9.35
N VAL A 37 -34.24 34.85 9.41
CA VAL A 37 -33.97 33.48 8.91
C VAL A 37 -34.11 33.39 7.39
N MET A 38 -35.19 33.94 6.82
CA MET A 38 -35.44 33.89 5.37
C MET A 38 -34.49 34.79 4.55
N ALA A 39 -33.99 35.89 5.13
CA ALA A 39 -33.01 36.75 4.47
C ALA A 39 -31.60 36.12 4.46
N ALA A 40 -31.25 35.35 5.50
CA ALA A 40 -30.01 34.59 5.54
C ALA A 40 -30.02 33.45 4.50
N ASP A 41 -31.15 32.75 4.32
CA ASP A 41 -31.28 31.67 3.35
C ASP A 41 -31.28 32.18 1.89
N VAL A 42 -31.78 33.39 1.62
CA VAL A 42 -31.79 33.99 0.28
C VAL A 42 -30.47 34.69 -0.07
N LEU A 43 -29.75 35.24 0.90
CA LEU A 43 -28.40 35.80 0.68
C LEU A 43 -27.31 34.72 0.60
N GLN A 44 -27.51 33.54 1.19
CA GLN A 44 -26.61 32.38 1.01
C GLN A 44 -26.66 31.80 -0.41
N GLY A 45 -27.74 32.00 -1.16
CA GLY A 45 -27.84 31.58 -2.56
C GLY A 45 -27.11 32.50 -3.56
N ALA A 46 -26.58 33.65 -3.11
CA ALA A 46 -26.02 34.68 -3.99
C ALA A 46 -24.71 35.31 -3.46
N GLY A 47 -24.09 34.73 -2.44
CA GLY A 47 -22.71 35.05 -2.07
C GLY A 47 -21.80 34.47 -3.15
N ALA A 48 -21.03 35.31 -3.83
CA ALA A 48 -20.03 34.86 -4.80
C ALA A 48 -19.01 33.97 -4.07
N ASP A 49 -19.23 32.66 -4.08
CA ASP A 49 -18.25 31.68 -3.65
C ASP A 49 -16.99 31.91 -4.49
N LEU A 50 -15.92 32.35 -3.83
CA LEU A 50 -14.60 32.47 -4.46
C LEU A 50 -14.28 31.13 -5.11
N SER A 51 -13.97 31.16 -6.41
CA SER A 51 -13.67 29.93 -7.10
C SER A 51 -12.45 29.27 -6.47
N LEU A 52 -12.42 27.94 -6.39
CA LEU A 52 -11.28 27.21 -5.82
C LEU A 52 -9.97 27.59 -6.51
N SER A 53 -10.03 27.98 -7.79
CA SER A 53 -8.90 28.47 -8.56
C SER A 53 -8.24 29.72 -7.98
N GLU A 54 -9.01 30.62 -7.36
CA GLU A 54 -8.51 31.85 -6.71
C GLU A 54 -7.75 31.54 -5.42
N LEU A 55 -8.08 30.41 -4.77
CA LEU A 55 -7.36 29.89 -3.60
C LEU A 55 -6.12 29.06 -3.98
N GLY A 56 -5.80 28.98 -5.28
CA GLY A 56 -4.70 28.14 -5.80
C GLY A 56 -5.00 26.64 -5.79
N LEU A 57 -6.27 26.27 -5.61
CA LEU A 57 -6.80 24.91 -5.72
C LEU A 57 -7.31 24.66 -7.16
N GLY A 58 -7.63 23.41 -7.51
CA GLY A 58 -8.24 23.10 -8.81
C GLY A 58 -7.28 22.88 -9.99
N ASN A 59 -6.00 22.63 -9.73
CA ASN A 59 -4.99 22.34 -10.77
C ASN A 59 -5.30 21.06 -11.58
N TYR A 60 -4.72 20.88 -12.78
CA TYR A 60 -4.89 19.67 -13.62
C TYR A 60 -4.26 18.35 -13.07
N THR A 61 -3.92 18.33 -11.79
CA THR A 61 -3.46 17.12 -11.09
C THR A 61 -4.65 16.25 -10.71
N PRO A 62 -4.47 14.94 -10.40
CA PRO A 62 -5.56 14.11 -9.90
C PRO A 62 -6.26 14.70 -8.66
N VAL A 63 -5.51 15.40 -7.81
CA VAL A 63 -6.04 16.11 -6.63
C VAL A 63 -6.94 17.27 -7.06
N GLY A 64 -6.45 18.14 -7.94
CA GLY A 64 -7.23 19.30 -8.38
C GLY A 64 -8.41 18.94 -9.29
N LEU A 65 -8.35 17.81 -10.00
CA LEU A 65 -9.52 17.27 -10.68
C LEU A 65 -10.65 16.93 -9.68
N ILE A 66 -10.32 16.37 -8.52
CA ILE A 66 -11.32 16.14 -7.46
C ILE A 66 -11.86 17.47 -6.94
N GLU A 67 -10.99 18.43 -6.64
CA GLU A 67 -11.39 19.78 -6.19
C GLU A 67 -12.40 20.41 -7.17
N ASN A 68 -12.09 20.39 -8.47
CA ASN A 68 -12.97 20.91 -9.53
C ASN A 68 -14.30 20.15 -9.66
N ILE A 69 -14.28 18.82 -9.51
CA ILE A 69 -15.52 18.01 -9.52
C ILE A 69 -16.38 18.39 -8.31
N LEU A 70 -15.80 18.53 -7.12
CA LEU A 70 -16.55 18.89 -5.92
C LEU A 70 -17.12 20.31 -6.02
N GLU A 71 -16.34 21.27 -6.52
CA GLU A 71 -16.80 22.63 -6.80
C GLU A 71 -17.93 22.64 -7.83
N PHE A 72 -17.81 21.89 -8.93
CA PHE A 72 -18.87 21.76 -9.92
C PHE A 72 -20.17 21.21 -9.30
N MET A 73 -20.07 20.19 -8.45
CA MET A 73 -21.21 19.62 -7.74
C MET A 73 -21.81 20.60 -6.73
N HIS A 74 -21.00 21.46 -6.12
CA HIS A 74 -21.48 22.48 -5.19
C HIS A 74 -22.16 23.63 -5.93
N ILE A 75 -21.46 24.25 -6.88
CA ILE A 75 -21.90 25.49 -7.56
C ILE A 75 -22.93 25.19 -8.66
N SER A 76 -22.67 24.24 -9.56
CA SER A 76 -23.53 24.02 -10.74
C SER A 76 -24.76 23.16 -10.42
N VAL A 77 -24.62 22.19 -9.52
CA VAL A 77 -25.74 21.30 -9.12
C VAL A 77 -26.48 21.85 -7.89
N GLY A 78 -25.86 22.77 -7.13
CA GLY A 78 -26.46 23.37 -5.94
C GLY A 78 -26.47 22.45 -4.71
N LEU A 79 -25.56 21.47 -4.65
CA LEU A 79 -25.47 20.59 -3.49
C LEU A 79 -24.71 21.29 -2.35
N PRO A 80 -25.11 21.11 -1.08
CA PRO A 80 -24.25 21.51 0.04
C PRO A 80 -22.92 20.74 -0.02
N TRP A 81 -21.84 21.28 0.54
CA TRP A 81 -20.50 20.68 0.43
C TRP A 81 -20.43 19.23 0.90
N TRP A 82 -21.10 18.86 1.99
CA TRP A 82 -21.17 17.44 2.41
C TRP A 82 -21.82 16.56 1.32
N GLY A 83 -22.84 17.07 0.64
CA GLY A 83 -23.55 16.39 -0.46
C GLY A 83 -22.70 16.32 -1.72
N ALA A 84 -21.95 17.37 -2.05
CA ALA A 84 -20.98 17.38 -3.14
C ALA A 84 -19.90 16.32 -2.92
N ILE A 85 -19.37 16.20 -1.69
CA ILE A 85 -18.41 15.16 -1.31
C ILE A 85 -19.02 13.76 -1.49
N VAL A 86 -20.23 13.53 -0.99
CA VAL A 86 -20.93 12.25 -1.13
C VAL A 86 -21.12 11.89 -2.61
N ALA A 87 -21.65 12.81 -3.40
CA ALA A 87 -21.96 12.59 -4.80
C ALA A 87 -20.69 12.38 -5.65
N GLY A 88 -19.65 13.21 -5.45
CA GLY A 88 -18.35 13.05 -6.09
C GLY A 88 -17.71 11.70 -5.75
N THR A 89 -17.84 11.24 -4.51
CA THR A 89 -17.38 9.91 -4.08
C THR A 89 -18.11 8.81 -4.83
N ILE A 90 -19.45 8.86 -4.92
CA ILE A 90 -20.26 7.85 -5.60
C ILE A 90 -19.90 7.80 -7.09
N ILE A 91 -19.74 8.95 -7.76
CA ILE A 91 -19.34 9.03 -9.17
C ILE A 91 -17.99 8.34 -9.37
N ALA A 92 -16.98 8.68 -8.57
CA ALA A 92 -15.66 8.07 -8.66
C ALA A 92 -15.70 6.56 -8.39
N ARG A 93 -16.48 6.12 -7.40
CA ARG A 93 -16.66 4.69 -7.10
C ARG A 93 -17.36 3.93 -8.22
N CYS A 94 -18.37 4.52 -8.85
CA CYS A 94 -19.04 3.97 -10.03
C CYS A 94 -18.07 3.86 -11.22
N ALA A 95 -17.21 4.85 -11.45
CA ALA A 95 -16.20 4.82 -12.52
C ALA A 95 -15.18 3.69 -12.32
N VAL A 96 -14.78 3.40 -11.07
CA VAL A 96 -13.83 2.33 -10.75
C VAL A 96 -14.50 0.94 -10.68
N PHE A 97 -15.81 0.87 -10.49
CA PHE A 97 -16.56 -0.38 -10.31
C PHE A 97 -16.29 -1.45 -11.38
N PRO A 98 -16.23 -1.16 -12.69
CA PRO A 98 -15.91 -2.17 -13.71
C PRO A 98 -14.53 -2.82 -13.51
N VAL A 99 -13.54 -2.05 -13.05
CA VAL A 99 -12.20 -2.58 -12.72
C VAL A 99 -12.28 -3.53 -11.53
N ILE A 100 -13.10 -3.20 -10.54
CA ILE A 100 -13.30 -4.04 -9.35
C ILE A 100 -13.96 -5.37 -9.74
N VAL A 101 -14.99 -5.35 -10.61
CA VAL A 101 -15.63 -6.56 -11.13
C VAL A 101 -14.62 -7.45 -11.86
N LYS A 102 -13.75 -6.87 -12.70
CA LYS A 102 -12.66 -7.62 -13.36
C LYS A 102 -11.71 -8.23 -12.34
N GLY A 103 -11.29 -7.47 -11.32
CA GLY A 103 -10.44 -7.96 -10.24
C GLY A 103 -11.05 -9.13 -9.48
N GLN A 104 -12.33 -9.06 -9.15
CA GLN A 104 -13.08 -10.13 -8.49
C GLN A 104 -13.16 -11.39 -9.37
N ARG A 105 -13.33 -11.23 -10.68
CA ARG A 105 -13.34 -12.35 -11.63
C ARG A 105 -11.98 -13.08 -11.65
N GLU A 106 -10.88 -12.34 -11.68
CA GLU A 106 -9.54 -12.91 -11.67
C GLU A 106 -9.18 -13.53 -10.31
N ALA A 107 -9.60 -12.91 -9.20
CA ALA A 107 -9.43 -13.47 -7.86
C ALA A 107 -10.16 -14.81 -7.69
N ALA A 108 -11.39 -14.93 -8.22
CA ALA A 108 -12.14 -16.19 -8.18
C ALA A 108 -11.45 -17.31 -8.99
N LYS A 109 -10.95 -17.00 -10.20
CA LYS A 109 -10.19 -17.96 -11.02
C LYS A 109 -8.93 -18.44 -10.30
N LEU A 110 -8.18 -17.51 -9.71
CA LEU A 110 -6.96 -17.82 -8.97
C LEU A 110 -7.25 -18.67 -7.73
N ASN A 111 -8.30 -18.34 -6.97
CA ASN A 111 -8.71 -19.13 -5.82
C ASN A 111 -9.00 -20.58 -6.24
N ASN A 112 -9.69 -20.81 -7.36
CA ASN A 112 -10.08 -22.16 -7.79
C ASN A 112 -8.88 -23.07 -8.12
N VAL A 113 -7.73 -22.52 -8.52
CA VAL A 113 -6.50 -23.28 -8.83
C VAL A 113 -5.41 -23.13 -7.75
N LEU A 114 -5.72 -22.47 -6.64
CA LEU A 114 -4.75 -22.11 -5.60
C LEU A 114 -3.98 -23.30 -5.02
N PRO A 115 -4.57 -24.48 -4.72
CA PRO A 115 -3.82 -25.62 -4.17
C PRO A 115 -2.73 -26.12 -5.13
N GLN A 116 -3.07 -26.22 -6.42
CA GLN A 116 -2.14 -26.68 -7.45
C GLN A 116 -1.03 -25.64 -7.69
N MET A 117 -1.41 -24.36 -7.75
CA MET A 117 -0.47 -23.24 -7.83
C MET A 117 0.53 -23.28 -6.65
N THR A 118 0.04 -23.54 -5.45
CA THR A 118 0.87 -23.63 -4.24
C THR A 118 1.84 -24.81 -4.32
N LYS A 119 1.37 -25.99 -4.75
CA LYS A 119 2.22 -27.17 -4.92
C LYS A 119 3.37 -26.91 -5.90
N LEU A 120 3.09 -26.29 -7.05
CA LEU A 120 4.12 -25.92 -8.03
C LEU A 120 5.07 -24.86 -7.48
N THR A 121 4.54 -23.86 -6.75
CA THR A 121 5.37 -22.83 -6.09
C THR A 121 6.31 -23.43 -5.05
N ASN A 122 5.84 -24.41 -4.25
CA ASN A 122 6.66 -25.10 -3.27
C ASN A 122 7.78 -25.91 -3.93
N ARG A 123 7.46 -26.68 -4.98
CA ARG A 123 8.47 -27.42 -5.77
C ARG A 123 9.54 -26.50 -6.34
N MET A 124 9.14 -25.33 -6.86
CA MET A 124 10.07 -24.31 -7.35
C MET A 124 10.98 -23.78 -6.23
N ASN A 125 10.41 -23.52 -5.04
CA ASN A 125 11.17 -23.04 -3.89
C ASN A 125 12.14 -24.11 -3.33
N GLU A 126 11.74 -25.38 -3.31
CA GLU A 126 12.58 -26.51 -2.93
C GLU A 126 13.75 -26.69 -3.91
N ALA A 127 13.48 -26.64 -5.21
CA ALA A 127 14.53 -26.70 -6.25
C ALA A 127 15.48 -25.49 -6.20
N LYS A 128 14.98 -24.30 -5.81
CA LYS A 128 15.82 -23.14 -5.55
C LYS A 128 16.75 -23.36 -4.35
N GLN A 129 16.24 -23.98 -3.28
CA GLN A 129 17.00 -24.27 -2.07
C GLN A 129 18.01 -25.40 -2.27
N SER A 130 17.73 -26.37 -3.14
CA SER A 130 18.67 -27.45 -3.47
C SER A 130 19.90 -26.96 -4.26
N GLY A 131 19.85 -25.73 -4.80
CA GLY A 131 20.92 -25.16 -5.64
C GLY A 131 20.98 -25.78 -7.05
N ASN A 132 20.05 -26.66 -7.39
CA ASN A 132 20.01 -27.29 -8.70
C ASN A 132 19.31 -26.37 -9.72
N LYS A 133 20.11 -25.64 -10.52
CA LYS A 133 19.62 -24.71 -11.54
C LYS A 133 18.70 -25.37 -12.58
N PHE A 134 18.97 -26.63 -12.94
CA PHE A 134 18.15 -27.34 -13.92
C PHE A 134 16.77 -27.65 -13.36
N GLU A 135 16.69 -28.19 -12.14
CA GLU A 135 15.42 -28.43 -11.47
C GLU A 135 14.64 -27.15 -11.21
N PHE A 136 15.32 -26.07 -10.83
CA PHE A 136 14.68 -24.76 -10.66
C PHE A 136 14.08 -24.26 -11.96
N SER A 137 14.84 -24.29 -13.06
CA SER A 137 14.36 -23.87 -14.39
C SER A 137 13.16 -24.70 -14.85
N LYS A 138 13.21 -26.03 -14.65
CA LYS A 138 12.10 -26.93 -14.96
C LYS A 138 10.85 -26.62 -14.12
N ALA A 139 11.00 -26.49 -12.81
CA ALA A 139 9.89 -26.18 -11.90
C ALA A 139 9.27 -24.80 -12.18
N TYR A 140 10.10 -23.81 -12.53
CA TYR A 140 9.64 -22.49 -12.94
C TYR A 140 8.85 -22.54 -14.26
N SER A 141 9.35 -23.29 -15.25
CA SER A 141 8.65 -23.49 -16.52
C SER A 141 7.32 -24.21 -16.32
N ASP A 142 7.27 -25.25 -15.48
CA ASP A 142 6.03 -25.96 -15.13
C ASP A 142 5.01 -24.99 -14.51
N LEU A 143 5.44 -24.12 -13.59
CA LEU A 143 4.58 -23.09 -12.97
C LEU A 143 4.03 -22.10 -14.00
N MET A 144 4.88 -21.62 -14.93
CA MET A 144 4.46 -20.69 -15.99
C MET A 144 3.51 -21.35 -17.00
N MET A 145 3.80 -22.59 -17.39
CA MET A 145 2.90 -23.38 -18.26
C MET A 145 1.55 -23.61 -17.58
N PHE A 146 1.54 -23.91 -16.29
CA PHE A 146 0.31 -24.06 -15.51
C PHE A 146 -0.51 -22.76 -15.48
N GLN A 147 0.13 -21.62 -15.17
CA GLN A 147 -0.51 -20.31 -15.18
C GLN A 147 -1.10 -19.96 -16.55
N LYS A 148 -0.36 -20.22 -17.64
CA LYS A 148 -0.80 -20.00 -19.01
C LYS A 148 -1.98 -20.92 -19.39
N LYS A 149 -1.89 -22.21 -19.07
CA LYS A 149 -2.93 -23.22 -19.36
C LYS A 149 -4.25 -22.88 -18.66
N HIS A 150 -4.19 -22.40 -17.43
CA HIS A 150 -5.36 -22.01 -16.66
C HIS A 150 -5.77 -20.54 -16.83
N ASN A 151 -5.03 -19.76 -17.64
CA ASN A 151 -5.20 -18.32 -17.83
C ASN A 151 -5.34 -17.55 -16.50
N VAL A 152 -4.45 -17.85 -15.57
CA VAL A 152 -4.38 -17.21 -14.26
C VAL A 152 -3.09 -16.42 -14.13
N ASN A 153 -3.19 -15.19 -13.63
CA ASN A 153 -2.04 -14.36 -13.34
C ASN A 153 -2.22 -13.71 -11.95
N PRO A 154 -1.34 -14.00 -10.98
CA PRO A 154 -1.39 -13.40 -9.64
C PRO A 154 -1.41 -11.87 -9.67
N VAL A 155 -0.76 -11.23 -10.64
CA VAL A 155 -0.66 -9.76 -10.77
C VAL A 155 -2.01 -9.12 -11.05
N ARG A 156 -2.91 -9.81 -11.77
CA ARG A 156 -4.24 -9.25 -12.10
C ARG A 156 -5.10 -9.02 -10.86
N GLY A 157 -4.86 -9.77 -9.77
CA GLY A 157 -5.51 -9.55 -8.48
C GLY A 157 -5.11 -8.23 -7.81
N PHE A 158 -3.92 -7.70 -8.10
CA PHE A 158 -3.43 -6.43 -7.55
C PHE A 158 -3.94 -5.20 -8.31
N LEU A 159 -4.67 -5.38 -9.42
CA LEU A 159 -5.19 -4.27 -10.21
C LEU A 159 -6.16 -3.38 -9.42
N VAL A 160 -6.96 -3.98 -8.53
CA VAL A 160 -7.94 -3.25 -7.73
C VAL A 160 -7.28 -2.26 -6.76
N PRO A 161 -6.38 -2.69 -5.85
CA PRO A 161 -5.70 -1.75 -4.96
C PRO A 161 -4.83 -0.74 -5.73
N LEU A 162 -4.25 -1.13 -6.87
CA LEU A 162 -3.44 -0.21 -7.70
C LEU A 162 -4.26 0.95 -8.26
N VAL A 163 -5.54 0.75 -8.58
CA VAL A 163 -6.44 1.81 -9.04
C VAL A 163 -7.11 2.55 -7.87
N GLN A 164 -7.46 1.82 -6.80
CA GLN A 164 -8.14 2.43 -5.65
C GLN A 164 -7.25 3.34 -4.82
N ALA A 165 -5.98 2.98 -4.61
CA ALA A 165 -5.09 3.77 -3.76
C ALA A 165 -4.85 5.19 -4.32
N PRO A 166 -4.54 5.41 -5.62
CA PRO A 166 -4.44 6.75 -6.18
C PRO A 166 -5.72 7.57 -6.05
N VAL A 167 -6.90 6.96 -6.26
CA VAL A 167 -8.18 7.64 -6.10
C VAL A 167 -8.38 8.07 -4.64
N PHE A 168 -8.13 7.18 -3.68
CA PHE A 168 -8.22 7.50 -2.25
C PHE A 168 -7.24 8.61 -1.86
N ILE A 169 -5.98 8.51 -2.27
CA ILE A 169 -4.95 9.52 -2.00
C ILE A 169 -5.36 10.88 -2.59
N SER A 170 -5.94 10.89 -3.80
CA SER A 170 -6.37 12.13 -4.46
C SER A 170 -7.48 12.82 -3.68
N PHE A 171 -8.55 12.09 -3.31
CA PHE A 171 -9.63 12.62 -2.46
C PHE A 171 -9.12 13.08 -1.09
N PHE A 172 -8.29 12.26 -0.44
CA PHE A 172 -7.74 12.56 0.88
C PHE A 172 -6.92 13.86 0.87
N ILE A 173 -6.03 14.03 -0.12
CA ILE A 173 -5.21 15.25 -0.25
C ILE A 173 -6.09 16.45 -0.61
N ALA A 174 -7.04 16.30 -1.54
CA ALA A 174 -7.94 17.38 -1.97
C ALA A 174 -8.74 17.93 -0.79
N LEU A 175 -9.43 17.06 -0.05
CA LEU A 175 -10.28 17.47 1.07
C LEU A 175 -9.46 18.04 2.23
N ARG A 176 -8.27 17.49 2.49
CA ARG A 176 -7.35 18.13 3.45
C ARG A 176 -6.92 19.51 2.99
N LYS A 177 -6.56 19.69 1.72
CA LYS A 177 -6.13 20.99 1.20
C LYS A 177 -7.25 22.02 1.32
N MET A 178 -8.46 21.67 0.90
CA MET A 178 -9.64 22.53 1.03
C MET A 178 -9.98 22.87 2.49
N ALA A 179 -9.73 21.94 3.42
CA ALA A 179 -9.94 22.19 4.85
C ALA A 179 -8.82 23.07 5.47
N TYR A 180 -7.56 22.86 5.09
CA TYR A 180 -6.42 23.59 5.67
C TYR A 180 -6.09 24.91 4.97
N LEU A 181 -6.46 25.08 3.70
CA LEU A 181 -6.62 26.38 3.04
C LEU A 181 -8.11 26.69 3.11
N PRO A 182 -8.61 27.13 4.27
CA PRO A 182 -10.03 27.08 4.61
C PRO A 182 -10.86 27.79 3.54
N VAL A 183 -11.56 26.98 2.74
CA VAL A 183 -12.59 27.47 1.84
C VAL A 183 -13.74 27.99 2.72
N PRO A 184 -14.10 29.28 2.68
CA PRO A 184 -15.06 29.84 3.62
C PRO A 184 -16.40 29.10 3.65
N SER A 185 -16.93 28.71 2.49
CA SER A 185 -18.20 27.98 2.41
C SER A 185 -18.14 26.54 2.92
N LEU A 186 -16.95 25.95 3.13
CA LEU A 186 -16.83 24.64 3.79
C LEU A 186 -17.14 24.72 5.30
N GLN A 187 -16.95 25.88 5.93
CA GLN A 187 -17.18 26.04 7.39
C GLN A 187 -18.66 26.01 7.78
N THR A 188 -19.55 26.27 6.82
CA THR A 188 -21.00 26.22 7.01
C THR A 188 -21.68 25.16 6.14
N GLY A 189 -20.89 24.41 5.35
CA GLY A 189 -21.39 23.47 4.35
C GLY A 189 -21.65 22.04 4.84
N GLY A 190 -21.61 21.81 6.16
CA GLY A 190 -21.79 20.51 6.80
C GLY A 190 -23.25 20.09 7.03
N LEU A 191 -23.47 19.05 7.86
CA LEU A 191 -24.78 18.44 8.10
C LEU A 191 -25.00 18.16 9.59
N TRP A 192 -26.18 18.53 10.11
CA TRP A 192 -26.66 18.21 11.46
C TRP A 192 -25.66 18.54 12.58
N TRP A 193 -24.87 17.57 13.05
CA TRP A 193 -23.96 17.73 14.19
C TRP A 193 -22.55 18.19 13.81
N PHE A 194 -22.22 18.22 12.51
CA PHE A 194 -20.96 18.74 12.00
C PHE A 194 -21.25 19.81 10.95
N THR A 195 -21.37 21.07 11.36
CA THR A 195 -21.61 22.18 10.42
C THR A 195 -20.33 22.62 9.71
N ASP A 196 -19.20 22.57 10.42
CA ASP A 196 -17.88 22.90 9.90
C ASP A 196 -17.17 21.67 9.34
N LEU A 197 -16.96 21.66 8.01
CA LEU A 197 -16.26 20.58 7.32
C LEU A 197 -14.73 20.63 7.48
N THR A 198 -14.20 21.77 7.93
CA THR A 198 -12.76 22.04 8.06
C THR A 198 -12.21 21.66 9.44
N ALA A 199 -13.07 21.63 10.47
CA ALA A 199 -12.73 21.24 11.83
C ALA A 199 -12.87 19.72 12.08
N ALA A 200 -12.31 19.25 13.20
CA ALA A 200 -12.51 17.88 13.66
C ALA A 200 -13.96 17.65 14.13
N ASP A 201 -14.45 16.40 14.06
CA ASP A 201 -15.81 16.06 14.52
C ASP A 201 -15.95 16.33 16.02
N PRO A 202 -16.85 17.24 16.45
CA PRO A 202 -17.02 17.59 17.87
C PRO A 202 -17.42 16.41 18.76
N PHE A 203 -18.08 15.41 18.18
CA PHE A 203 -18.63 14.24 18.89
C PHE A 203 -17.91 12.94 18.53
N TYR A 204 -16.89 12.99 17.67
CA TYR A 204 -16.14 11.84 17.17
C TYR A 204 -16.99 10.74 16.51
N ILE A 205 -18.20 11.07 16.06
CA ILE A 205 -19.14 10.12 15.46
C ILE A 205 -18.58 9.58 14.15
N LEU A 206 -18.11 10.48 13.27
CA LEU A 206 -17.58 10.12 11.95
C LEU A 206 -16.30 9.26 12.03
N PRO A 207 -15.26 9.59 12.84
CA PRO A 207 -14.09 8.73 13.01
C PRO A 207 -14.41 7.31 13.50
N ILE A 208 -15.33 7.19 14.46
CA ILE A 208 -15.77 5.88 14.99
C ILE A 208 -16.54 5.11 13.92
N ALA A 209 -17.46 5.77 13.21
CA ALA A 209 -18.23 5.14 12.13
C ALA A 209 -17.33 4.67 10.98
N VAL A 210 -16.33 5.47 10.59
CA VAL A 210 -15.34 5.09 9.58
C VAL A 210 -14.52 3.88 10.05
N THR A 211 -14.08 3.86 11.29
CA THR A 211 -13.34 2.72 11.87
C THR A 211 -14.19 1.45 11.87
N GLY A 212 -15.45 1.55 12.33
CA GLY A 212 -16.39 0.42 12.35
C GLY A 212 -16.73 -0.10 10.96
N THR A 213 -16.98 0.79 10.00
CA THR A 213 -17.25 0.39 8.61
C THR A 213 -16.01 -0.20 7.92
N MET A 214 -14.81 0.31 8.20
CA MET A 214 -13.55 -0.26 7.70
C MET A 214 -13.33 -1.66 8.26
N PHE A 215 -13.59 -1.88 9.55
CA PHE A 215 -13.58 -3.20 10.17
C PHE A 215 -14.60 -4.14 9.50
N ALA A 216 -15.83 -3.68 9.27
CA ALA A 216 -16.87 -4.47 8.60
C ALA A 216 -16.48 -4.85 7.16
N ILE A 217 -15.87 -3.94 6.40
CA ILE A 217 -15.35 -4.22 5.05
C ILE A 217 -14.28 -5.30 5.10
N LEU A 218 -13.37 -5.27 6.07
CA LEU A 218 -12.33 -6.29 6.21
C LEU A 218 -12.93 -7.66 6.54
N GLU A 219 -13.93 -7.72 7.41
CA GLU A 219 -14.54 -9.00 7.78
C GLU A 219 -15.36 -9.58 6.62
N LEU A 220 -16.21 -8.78 5.98
CA LEU A 220 -17.06 -9.21 4.87
C LEU A 220 -16.26 -9.40 3.56
N GLY A 221 -15.22 -8.59 3.35
CA GLY A 221 -14.35 -8.64 2.18
C GLY A 221 -13.37 -9.82 2.22
N ALA A 222 -12.93 -10.24 3.41
CA ALA A 222 -12.10 -11.43 3.55
C ALA A 222 -12.80 -12.72 3.06
N GLU A 223 -14.13 -12.79 3.18
CA GLU A 223 -14.92 -13.91 2.63
C GLU A 223 -14.99 -13.90 1.09
N SER A 224 -14.57 -12.81 0.45
CA SER A 224 -14.53 -12.66 -1.01
C SER A 224 -13.11 -12.79 -1.59
N GLY A 225 -12.09 -12.93 -0.72
CA GLY A 225 -10.67 -12.97 -1.10
C GLY A 225 -10.16 -14.35 -1.55
N ILE A 226 -8.84 -14.52 -1.54
CA ILE A 226 -8.16 -15.81 -1.80
C ILE A 226 -8.00 -16.53 -0.45
N ASP A 227 -8.41 -17.80 -0.35
CA ASP A 227 -8.23 -18.59 0.89
C ASP A 227 -6.78 -19.08 0.96
N ASN A 228 -5.85 -18.17 1.23
CA ASN A 228 -4.45 -18.51 1.45
C ASN A 228 -4.15 -18.49 2.97
N PRO A 229 -3.58 -19.57 3.53
CA PRO A 229 -3.11 -19.64 4.93
C PRO A 229 -2.15 -18.51 5.30
N ASN A 230 -1.23 -18.12 4.41
CA ASN A 230 -0.35 -16.97 4.63
C ASN A 230 -1.12 -15.64 4.73
N LEU A 231 -2.33 -15.57 4.14
CA LEU A 231 -3.23 -14.42 4.27
C LEU A 231 -3.96 -14.40 5.62
N ARG A 232 -4.03 -15.50 6.39
CA ARG A 232 -4.71 -15.50 7.70
C ARG A 232 -3.97 -14.64 8.72
N ALA A 233 -2.66 -14.80 8.80
CA ALA A 233 -1.78 -13.93 9.57
C ALA A 233 -1.95 -12.45 9.17
N MET A 234 -1.92 -12.20 7.86
CA MET A 234 -2.09 -10.87 7.30
C MET A 234 -3.48 -10.29 7.61
N LYS A 235 -4.53 -11.14 7.60
CA LYS A 235 -5.90 -10.79 7.99
C LYS A 235 -5.96 -10.35 9.45
N THR A 236 -5.26 -11.03 10.36
CA THR A 236 -5.20 -10.62 11.77
C THR A 236 -4.57 -9.24 11.93
N VAL A 237 -3.44 -8.98 11.25
CA VAL A 237 -2.79 -7.66 11.26
C VAL A 237 -3.72 -6.59 10.70
N PHE A 238 -4.35 -6.83 9.55
CA PHE A 238 -5.30 -5.89 8.95
C PHE A 238 -6.52 -5.65 9.82
N ARG A 239 -7.00 -6.64 10.58
CA ARG A 239 -8.15 -6.48 11.48
C ARG A 239 -7.90 -5.48 12.61
N VAL A 240 -6.66 -5.39 13.09
CA VAL A 240 -6.27 -4.44 14.16
C VAL A 240 -5.94 -3.06 13.60
N MET A 241 -5.55 -2.98 12.32
CA MET A 241 -5.14 -1.74 11.65
C MET A 241 -6.12 -0.56 11.78
N PRO A 242 -7.46 -0.71 11.62
CA PRO A 242 -8.40 0.40 11.80
C PRO A 242 -8.30 1.05 13.19
N PHE A 243 -8.13 0.24 14.23
CA PHE A 243 -8.05 0.72 15.62
C PHE A 243 -6.74 1.44 15.92
N ILE A 244 -5.65 1.03 15.25
CA ILE A 244 -4.35 1.72 15.34
C ILE A 244 -4.42 3.07 14.64
N ILE A 245 -5.12 3.16 13.50
CA ILE A 245 -5.24 4.38 12.71
C ILE A 245 -6.12 5.43 13.39
N LEU A 246 -7.17 5.01 14.10
CA LEU A 246 -8.12 5.91 14.75
C LEU A 246 -7.48 7.03 15.58
N PRO A 247 -6.62 6.79 16.59
CA PRO A 247 -6.01 7.88 17.36
C PRO A 247 -5.12 8.81 16.53
N MET A 248 -4.56 8.33 15.41
CA MET A 248 -3.75 9.16 14.51
C MET A 248 -4.60 10.08 13.63
N THR A 249 -5.81 9.66 13.28
CA THR A 249 -6.68 10.40 12.35
C THR A 249 -7.84 11.13 13.03
N ILE A 250 -8.11 10.88 14.31
CA ILE A 250 -9.29 11.38 15.03
C ILE A 250 -9.49 12.90 14.97
N ASN A 251 -8.40 13.67 14.84
CA ASN A 251 -8.42 15.14 14.76
C ASN A 251 -8.42 15.67 13.31
N PHE A 252 -8.59 14.81 12.30
CA PHE A 252 -8.67 15.26 10.92
C PHE A 252 -10.00 15.96 10.62
N PRO A 253 -10.02 16.85 9.61
CA PRO A 253 -11.24 17.53 9.19
C PRO A 253 -12.39 16.57 8.88
N THR A 254 -13.61 16.93 9.29
CA THR A 254 -14.81 16.14 9.03
C THR A 254 -15.06 15.92 7.53
N ALA A 255 -14.64 16.83 6.65
CA ALA A 255 -14.65 16.63 5.19
C ALA A 255 -14.02 15.30 4.77
N VAL A 256 -12.85 14.97 5.35
CA VAL A 256 -12.12 13.73 5.05
C VAL A 256 -12.91 12.51 5.50
N PHE A 257 -13.52 12.58 6.69
CA PHE A 257 -14.31 11.48 7.23
C PHE A 257 -15.65 11.31 6.53
N THR A 258 -16.28 12.38 6.06
CA THR A 258 -17.49 12.32 5.21
C THR A 258 -17.20 11.51 3.95
N TYR A 259 -16.12 11.87 3.24
CA TYR A 259 -15.64 11.07 2.10
C TYR A 259 -15.38 9.62 2.47
N TRP A 260 -14.60 9.39 3.54
CA TRP A 260 -14.18 8.04 3.91
C TRP A 260 -15.38 7.17 4.30
N LEU A 261 -16.34 7.71 5.03
CA LEU A 261 -17.56 7.01 5.41
C LEU A 261 -18.39 6.65 4.18
N THR A 262 -18.66 7.60 3.29
CA THR A 262 -19.40 7.32 2.04
C THR A 262 -18.70 6.26 1.21
N SER A 263 -17.38 6.37 1.08
CA SER A 263 -16.52 5.43 0.35
C SER A 263 -16.61 4.02 0.97
N ASN A 264 -16.62 3.92 2.30
CA ASN A 264 -16.79 2.65 3.02
C ASN A 264 -18.20 2.07 2.85
N LEU A 265 -19.25 2.87 2.99
CA LEU A 265 -20.63 2.44 2.79
C LEU A 265 -20.86 1.94 1.36
N PHE A 266 -20.30 2.63 0.36
CA PHE A 266 -20.28 2.15 -1.02
C PHE A 266 -19.57 0.79 -1.12
N SER A 267 -18.39 0.64 -0.51
CA SER A 267 -17.68 -0.65 -0.50
C SER A 267 -18.53 -1.77 0.14
N LEU A 268 -19.23 -1.52 1.24
CA LEU A 268 -20.10 -2.49 1.88
C LEU A 268 -21.27 -2.89 0.98
N GLY A 269 -21.95 -1.91 0.38
CA GLY A 269 -23.01 -2.15 -0.61
C GLY A 269 -22.49 -2.93 -1.82
N GLN A 270 -21.29 -2.59 -2.29
CA GLN A 270 -20.62 -3.30 -3.38
C GLN A 270 -20.30 -4.76 -3.02
N VAL A 271 -19.82 -5.03 -1.80
CA VAL A 271 -19.56 -6.39 -1.31
C VAL A 271 -20.88 -7.17 -1.24
N ALA A 272 -21.93 -6.59 -0.67
CA ALA A 272 -23.25 -7.22 -0.63
C ALA A 272 -23.77 -7.55 -2.04
N LEU A 273 -23.65 -6.61 -2.98
CA LEU A 273 -24.05 -6.75 -4.37
C LEU A 273 -23.28 -7.88 -5.09
N LEU A 274 -21.95 -7.91 -4.95
CA LEU A 274 -21.09 -8.90 -5.63
C LEU A 274 -21.05 -10.27 -4.95
N ARG A 275 -21.64 -10.40 -3.75
CA ARG A 275 -21.91 -11.68 -3.10
C ARG A 275 -23.20 -12.32 -3.59
N HIS A 276 -24.17 -11.52 -4.04
CA HIS A 276 -25.46 -12.02 -4.49
C HIS A 276 -25.31 -12.96 -5.72
N PRO A 277 -25.78 -14.22 -5.67
CA PRO A 277 -25.56 -15.21 -6.74
C PRO A 277 -26.00 -14.75 -8.13
N ALA A 278 -27.19 -14.14 -8.24
CA ALA A 278 -27.72 -13.67 -9.52
C ALA A 278 -26.87 -12.56 -10.16
N VAL A 279 -26.27 -11.70 -9.34
CA VAL A 279 -25.39 -10.63 -9.82
C VAL A 279 -24.07 -11.22 -10.29
N ARG A 280 -23.52 -12.19 -9.55
CA ARG A 280 -22.30 -12.91 -9.95
C ARG A 280 -22.47 -13.62 -11.27
N GLU A 281 -23.62 -14.24 -11.50
CA GLU A 281 -23.95 -14.89 -12.77
C GLU A 281 -24.02 -13.88 -13.91
N LYS A 282 -24.79 -12.78 -13.75
CA LYS A 282 -24.89 -11.71 -14.76
C LYS A 282 -23.53 -11.09 -15.09
N LEU A 283 -22.68 -10.89 -14.08
CA LEU A 283 -21.33 -10.35 -14.23
C LEU A 283 -20.27 -11.42 -14.57
N HIS A 284 -20.68 -12.67 -14.85
CA HIS A 284 -19.82 -13.80 -15.20
C HIS A 284 -18.63 -13.99 -14.24
N ILE A 285 -18.88 -13.81 -12.93
CA ILE A 285 -17.90 -14.03 -11.88
C ILE A 285 -17.94 -15.52 -11.50
N PRO A 286 -16.83 -16.28 -11.70
CA PRO A 286 -16.79 -17.69 -11.36
C PRO A 286 -17.20 -17.95 -9.91
N LYS A 287 -17.85 -19.10 -9.69
CA LYS A 287 -18.09 -19.60 -8.33
C LYS A 287 -16.75 -19.91 -7.69
N ARG A 288 -16.62 -19.48 -6.42
CA ARG A 288 -15.44 -19.72 -5.61
C ARG A 288 -15.53 -21.13 -5.04
N ILE A 289 -14.53 -21.96 -5.32
CA ILE A 289 -14.41 -23.29 -4.71
C ILE A 289 -13.80 -23.12 -3.32
N ALA A 290 -14.49 -23.61 -2.31
CA ALA A 290 -13.95 -23.73 -0.96
C ALA A 290 -12.99 -24.92 -0.94
N HIS A 291 -11.71 -24.66 -0.72
CA HIS A 291 -10.72 -25.73 -0.61
C HIS A 291 -10.64 -26.22 0.84
N PRO A 292 -10.58 -27.54 1.08
CA PRO A 292 -10.40 -28.06 2.43
C PRO A 292 -9.07 -27.56 3.00
N SER A 293 -9.03 -27.30 4.31
CA SER A 293 -7.84 -26.74 4.98
C SER A 293 -6.58 -27.61 4.82
N SER A 294 -6.74 -28.91 4.52
CA SER A 294 -5.64 -29.86 4.24
C SER A 294 -5.00 -29.70 2.86
N ALA A 295 -5.72 -29.13 1.88
CA ALA A 295 -5.21 -28.88 0.53
C ALA A 295 -4.49 -27.53 0.40
N LEU A 296 -4.56 -26.70 1.45
CA LEU A 296 -3.90 -25.42 1.54
C LEU A 296 -2.56 -25.59 2.29
N PRO A 297 -1.55 -24.75 2.02
CA PRO A 297 -0.25 -24.88 2.68
C PRO A 297 -0.41 -24.81 4.21
N ALA A 298 0.34 -25.62 4.95
CA ALA A 298 0.28 -25.58 6.40
C ALA A 298 0.47 -24.14 6.91
N ASN A 299 -0.33 -23.74 7.90
CA ASN A 299 -0.34 -22.40 8.45
C ASN A 299 0.94 -22.21 9.28
N GLU A 300 2.07 -21.94 8.63
CA GLU A 300 3.28 -21.47 9.31
C GLU A 300 2.94 -20.10 9.93
N GLY A 301 3.28 -19.90 11.21
CA GLY A 301 2.99 -18.63 11.88
C GLY A 301 3.61 -17.46 11.11
N PHE A 302 2.98 -16.28 11.15
CA PHE A 302 3.48 -15.08 10.45
C PHE A 302 4.98 -14.86 10.67
N ILE A 303 5.41 -14.93 11.93
CA ILE A 303 6.80 -14.73 12.35
C ILE A 303 7.73 -15.78 11.72
N ASP A 304 7.30 -17.03 11.66
CA ASP A 304 8.08 -18.10 11.05
C ASP A 304 8.20 -17.93 9.54
N SER A 305 7.13 -17.51 8.87
CA SER A 305 7.16 -17.20 7.43
C SER A 305 8.11 -16.04 7.10
N VAL A 306 8.12 -14.98 7.94
CA VAL A 306 9.03 -13.83 7.80
C VAL A 306 10.47 -14.26 8.04
N ARG A 307 10.73 -15.03 9.11
CA ARG A 307 12.06 -15.55 9.45
C ARG A 307 12.59 -16.47 8.35
N LYS A 308 11.75 -17.34 7.80
CA LYS A 308 12.09 -18.23 6.67
C LYS A 308 12.38 -17.43 5.40
N GLY A 309 11.59 -16.38 5.13
CA GLY A 309 11.84 -15.44 4.04
C GLY A 309 13.23 -14.79 4.13
N TRP A 310 13.60 -14.27 5.30
CA TRP A 310 14.93 -13.71 5.55
C TRP A 310 16.05 -14.74 5.37
N LYS A 311 15.88 -15.95 5.92
CA LYS A 311 16.85 -17.04 5.74
C LYS A 311 17.01 -17.43 4.27
N ASN A 312 15.93 -17.47 3.50
CA ASN A 312 15.96 -17.78 2.07
C ASN A 312 16.67 -16.70 1.25
N VAL A 313 16.48 -15.42 1.59
CA VAL A 313 17.22 -14.31 0.97
C VAL A 313 18.71 -14.38 1.31
N GLN A 314 19.04 -14.65 2.57
CA GLN A 314 20.41 -14.82 3.01
C GLN A 314 21.09 -16.01 2.32
N LEU A 315 20.39 -17.14 2.19
CA LEU A 315 20.87 -18.31 1.47
C LEU A 315 21.07 -18.00 -0.02
N ALA A 316 20.12 -17.31 -0.66
CA ALA A 316 20.26 -16.90 -2.06
C ALA A 316 21.48 -15.99 -2.26
N HIS A 317 21.71 -15.04 -1.36
CA HIS A 317 22.89 -14.18 -1.39
C HIS A 317 24.19 -14.99 -1.23
N GLN A 318 24.22 -15.95 -0.31
CA GLN A 318 25.37 -16.84 -0.10
C GLN A 318 25.66 -17.72 -1.33
N LEU A 319 24.63 -18.26 -1.99
CA LEU A 319 24.78 -19.02 -3.22
C LEU A 319 25.33 -18.14 -4.34
N GLU A 320 24.83 -16.92 -4.48
CA GLU A 320 25.32 -15.96 -5.48
C GLU A 320 26.78 -15.55 -5.22
N GLU A 321 27.16 -15.30 -3.97
CA GLU A 321 28.55 -15.02 -3.60
C GLU A 321 29.48 -16.20 -3.93
N ARG A 322 29.05 -17.44 -3.66
CA ARG A 322 29.81 -18.64 -4.04
C ARG A 322 29.99 -18.72 -5.55
N GLU A 323 28.94 -18.47 -6.32
CA GLU A 323 29.04 -18.46 -7.79
C GLU A 323 29.97 -17.36 -8.28
N ARG A 324 29.89 -16.15 -7.74
CA ARG A 324 30.83 -15.06 -8.06
C ARG A 324 32.26 -15.43 -7.74
N LYS A 325 32.52 -16.09 -6.61
CA LYS A 325 33.86 -16.57 -6.23
C LYS A 325 34.38 -17.64 -7.18
N ILE A 326 33.53 -18.60 -7.58
CA ILE A 326 33.89 -19.64 -8.56
C ILE A 326 34.18 -19.01 -9.92
N GLN A 327 33.35 -18.09 -10.41
CA GLN A 327 33.61 -17.40 -11.68
C GLN A 327 34.94 -16.62 -11.63
N ARG A 328 35.22 -15.92 -10.54
CA ARG A 328 36.45 -15.13 -10.35
C ARG A 328 37.62 -15.93 -9.78
N HIS A 329 37.53 -17.26 -9.69
CA HIS A 329 38.57 -18.05 -9.03
C HIS A 329 39.94 -17.96 -9.73
N LEU A 330 39.97 -17.85 -11.06
CA LEU A 330 41.19 -17.65 -11.85
C LEU A 330 41.81 -16.28 -11.57
N ASP A 331 41.00 -15.22 -11.63
CA ASP A 331 41.46 -13.86 -11.33
C ASP A 331 41.98 -13.73 -9.90
N ASN A 332 41.30 -14.38 -8.95
CA ASN A 332 41.71 -14.39 -7.55
C ASN A 332 42.99 -15.21 -7.34
N ALA A 333 43.16 -16.32 -8.05
CA ALA A 333 44.40 -17.11 -8.02
C ALA A 333 45.58 -16.34 -8.62
N ALA A 334 45.35 -15.56 -9.68
CA ALA A 334 46.37 -14.73 -10.31
C ALA A 334 46.84 -13.55 -9.44
N LYS A 335 45.95 -13.00 -8.59
CA LYS A 335 46.27 -11.91 -7.65
C LYS A 335 46.90 -12.38 -6.34
N GLY A 336 46.86 -13.68 -6.05
CA GLY A 336 47.41 -14.25 -4.83
C GLY A 336 48.95 -14.27 -4.82
N PRO A 337 49.58 -14.28 -3.63
CA PRO A 337 51.03 -14.45 -3.55
C PRO A 337 51.46 -15.82 -4.08
N LEU A 338 52.58 -15.86 -4.81
CA LEU A 338 53.17 -17.11 -5.30
C LEU A 338 53.50 -18.03 -4.12
N LYS A 339 52.99 -19.27 -4.17
CA LYS A 339 53.30 -20.30 -3.18
C LYS A 339 54.41 -21.21 -3.72
N GLN A 340 55.41 -21.51 -2.90
CA GLN A 340 56.44 -22.50 -3.26
C GLN A 340 55.80 -23.88 -3.38
N THR A 341 56.08 -24.58 -4.48
CA THR A 341 55.66 -25.96 -4.73
C THR A 341 56.89 -26.84 -4.92
N PHE A 342 56.83 -28.10 -4.46
CA PHE A 342 57.92 -29.05 -4.60
C PHE A 342 57.77 -29.87 -5.89
N THR A 343 58.88 -30.16 -6.57
CA THR A 343 58.90 -30.94 -7.82
C THR A 343 58.41 -32.38 -7.63
N HIS A 344 58.63 -32.95 -6.46
CA HIS A 344 58.15 -34.27 -6.08
C HIS A 344 57.29 -34.17 -4.83
N ASN A 345 56.34 -35.10 -4.66
CA ASN A 345 55.50 -35.15 -3.47
C ASN A 345 56.40 -35.37 -2.24
N PRO A 346 56.57 -34.34 -1.37
CA PRO A 346 57.49 -34.43 -0.24
C PRO A 346 57.02 -35.46 0.80
N LEU A 347 55.75 -35.88 0.74
CA LEU A 347 55.16 -36.88 1.64
C LEU A 347 55.39 -38.33 1.17
N GLN A 348 55.97 -38.55 -0.01
CA GLN A 348 56.18 -39.89 -0.60
C GLN A 348 57.65 -40.36 -0.64
N GLN A 349 58.61 -39.54 -0.21
CA GLN A 349 60.02 -39.97 -0.20
C GLN A 349 60.31 -40.87 1.00
N SER A 350 60.50 -42.17 0.75
CA SER A 350 61.19 -43.07 1.69
C SER A 350 62.68 -42.68 1.73
N ALA A 351 63.25 -42.60 2.94
CA ALA A 351 64.63 -42.17 3.17
C ALA A 351 65.65 -43.07 2.43
N PRO A 352 66.68 -42.51 1.76
CA PRO A 352 67.68 -43.32 1.07
C PRO A 352 68.66 -43.98 2.05
N MET A 353 68.89 -45.28 1.86
CA MET A 353 69.93 -46.06 2.54
C MET A 353 71.30 -45.40 2.35
N SER A 354 71.95 -45.05 3.47
CA SER A 354 73.31 -44.51 3.52
C SER A 354 74.32 -45.52 2.97
N THR A 355 75.15 -45.05 2.04
CA THR A 355 76.26 -45.76 1.42
C THR A 355 77.43 -45.88 2.39
N ALA A 356 77.46 -46.95 3.19
CA ALA A 356 78.70 -47.42 3.80
C ALA A 356 79.62 -48.01 2.71
N LYS A 357 80.74 -47.35 2.43
CA LYS A 357 81.80 -47.84 1.55
C LYS A 357 82.45 -49.10 2.13
N LEU A 358 82.32 -50.19 1.38
CA LEU A 358 83.38 -51.09 0.93
C LEU A 358 84.30 -51.74 2.00
N ALA A 359 83.98 -52.98 2.35
CA ALA A 359 84.96 -54.06 2.53
C ALA A 359 84.34 -55.37 2.04
N SER A 360 84.77 -55.83 0.85
CA SER A 360 84.49 -57.17 0.31
C SER A 360 85.30 -58.24 1.08
N PRO A 361 85.23 -59.55 0.78
CA PRO A 361 84.28 -60.33 -0.03
C PRO A 361 83.76 -61.60 0.68
N LYS A 362 82.75 -62.29 0.13
CA LYS A 362 82.77 -63.75 -0.13
C LYS A 362 81.38 -64.34 -0.40
N HIS A 363 81.30 -65.11 -1.50
CA HIS A 363 80.35 -66.22 -1.77
C HIS A 363 78.86 -65.79 -1.90
N VAL A 364 78.00 -66.29 -2.78
CA VAL A 364 77.98 -67.44 -3.68
C VAL A 364 76.81 -67.25 -4.66
N SER A 365 76.98 -67.82 -5.85
CA SER A 365 76.05 -68.10 -6.96
C SER A 365 74.60 -67.59 -6.97
N LYS A 366 74.24 -67.00 -8.13
CA LYS A 366 72.97 -67.11 -8.87
C LYS A 366 72.01 -68.21 -8.39
N GLN A 367 70.74 -67.84 -8.21
CA GLN A 367 69.65 -68.53 -8.91
C GLN A 367 68.42 -67.62 -9.07
N SER A 368 67.95 -67.51 -10.31
CA SER A 368 66.70 -66.87 -10.69
C SER A 368 65.56 -67.89 -10.64
N SER A 369 64.49 -67.58 -9.92
CA SER A 369 63.13 -68.05 -10.18
C SER A 369 62.20 -66.93 -9.65
N GLY A 370 61.25 -66.38 -10.40
CA GLY A 370 60.21 -67.07 -11.14
C GLY A 370 58.90 -66.87 -10.38
N LYS A 371 58.15 -65.81 -10.75
CA LYS A 371 56.72 -65.50 -10.47
C LYS A 371 56.06 -66.21 -9.27
N LYS A 372 55.79 -65.48 -8.17
CA LYS A 372 54.78 -65.90 -7.19
C LYS A 372 53.39 -65.37 -7.58
N ARG A 373 52.49 -66.30 -7.86
CA ARG A 373 51.04 -66.06 -8.03
C ARG A 373 50.39 -66.20 -6.65
N PRO A 374 49.69 -65.17 -6.14
CA PRO A 374 49.32 -65.08 -4.72
C PRO A 374 48.09 -65.91 -4.31
N TRP A 375 47.67 -66.91 -5.09
CA TRP A 375 46.48 -67.72 -4.81
C TRP A 375 46.77 -69.19 -4.47
N GLU A 376 48.03 -69.63 -4.51
CA GLU A 376 48.42 -71.01 -4.16
C GLU A 376 48.51 -71.27 -2.64
N GLU A 377 48.39 -70.25 -1.78
CA GLU A 377 48.43 -70.44 -0.31
C GLU A 377 47.03 -70.60 0.34
N THR A 378 45.95 -70.64 -0.45
CA THR A 378 44.57 -70.75 0.10
C THR A 378 43.72 -71.89 -0.47
N ILE A 379 44.22 -72.68 -1.43
CA ILE A 379 43.50 -73.84 -1.94
C ILE A 379 44.47 -75.02 -2.06
N GLY A 380 44.62 -75.75 -0.95
CA GLY A 380 45.20 -77.11 -0.88
C GLY A 380 46.70 -77.19 -1.08
#